data_AF-A0A4V6Q6I1-F1
#
_entry.id   AF-A0A4V6Q6I1-F1
#
_cell.length_a   1.000
_cell.length_b   1.000
_cell.length_c   1.000
_cell.angle_alpha   90.00
_cell.angle_beta   90.00
_cell.angle_gamma   90.00
#
_symmetry.space_group_name_H-M   'P 1'
#
loop_
_entity.id
_entity.type
_entity.pdbx_description
1 polymer ?
#
loop_
_entity_poly.entity_id
_entity_poly.type
_entity_poly.pdbx_seq_one_letter_code
_entity_poly.pdbx_strand_id
1 'polypeptide(L)'
;MFERNKLVPELMVTDLQNSLGFWVSCLGFSIAYQRPEDGFAYLDLNGAQVMLEQVDPHAGQWLTAPLSKPFGRGINLQIDVVAVAPIIGHLGQAGFSLYRDCQDTWYRADNVEVGQREFIVQDPDGYLVRLVERLGERAI
;
A
#
# COMPACT_ATOMS: atom_id res chain seq x y z
N MET A 1 -7.35 -12.11 19.21
CA MET A 1 -6.03 -11.48 19.47
C MET A 1 -5.57 -10.89 18.15
N PHE A 2 -5.12 -9.64 18.13
CA PHE A 2 -4.62 -9.02 16.90
C PHE A 2 -3.33 -9.72 16.47
N GLU A 3 -3.35 -10.40 15.31
CA GLU A 3 -2.18 -11.07 14.75
C GLU A 3 -1.31 -10.04 14.03
N ARG A 4 -0.01 -10.00 14.36
CA ARG A 4 0.92 -9.01 13.82
C ARG A 4 1.82 -9.66 12.78
N ASN A 5 1.92 -9.02 11.63
CA ASN A 5 2.91 -9.38 10.62
C ASN A 5 4.32 -9.24 11.17
N LYS A 6 5.22 -10.09 10.66
CA LYS A 6 6.64 -10.06 10.98
C LYS A 6 7.37 -8.89 10.33
N LEU A 7 6.83 -8.37 9.24
CA LEU A 7 7.31 -7.18 8.54
C LEU A 7 6.13 -6.24 8.33
N VAL A 8 6.24 -5.01 8.84
CA VAL A 8 5.23 -3.97 8.72
C VAL A 8 5.97 -2.69 8.32
N PRO A 9 5.77 -2.18 7.09
CA PRO A 9 6.30 -0.88 6.72
C PRO A 9 5.57 0.22 7.49
N GLU A 10 6.33 1.20 7.95
CA GLU A 10 5.81 2.46 8.48
C GLU A 10 6.08 3.56 7.46
N LEU A 11 5.01 4.25 7.05
CA LEU A 11 5.06 5.28 6.03
C LEU A 11 4.79 6.63 6.69
N MET A 12 5.76 7.53 6.56
CA MET A 12 5.54 8.92 6.93
C MET A 12 4.64 9.59 5.89
N VAL A 13 3.58 10.25 6.34
CA VAL A 13 2.59 10.91 5.50
C VAL A 13 2.45 12.39 5.82
N THR A 14 2.15 13.22 4.83
CA THR A 14 2.01 14.68 5.07
C THR A 14 0.67 15.07 5.68
N ASP A 15 -0.37 14.29 5.42
CA ASP A 15 -1.72 14.48 5.96
C ASP A 15 -2.35 13.10 6.21
N LEU A 16 -2.51 12.73 7.48
CA LEU A 16 -3.04 11.42 7.85
C LEU A 16 -4.47 11.23 7.35
N GLN A 17 -5.32 12.26 7.40
CA GLN A 17 -6.72 12.13 7.01
C GLN A 17 -6.84 11.89 5.51
N ASN A 18 -6.06 12.60 4.71
CA ASN A 18 -5.99 12.38 3.26
C ASN A 18 -5.45 10.97 2.93
N SER A 19 -4.40 10.53 3.62
CA SER A 19 -3.86 9.19 3.46
C SER A 19 -4.87 8.11 3.88
N LEU A 20 -5.59 8.28 4.98
CA LEU A 20 -6.68 7.36 5.36
C LEU A 20 -7.78 7.32 4.29
N GLY A 21 -8.14 8.45 3.68
CA GLY A 21 -9.07 8.48 2.55
C GLY A 21 -8.61 7.61 1.37
N PHE A 22 -7.32 7.59 1.07
CA PHE A 22 -6.76 6.70 0.06
C PHE A 22 -6.70 5.24 0.52
N TRP A 23 -6.02 4.97 1.64
CA TRP A 23 -5.73 3.60 2.10
C TRP A 23 -7.00 2.86 2.55
N VAL A 24 -7.89 3.50 3.30
CA VAL A 24 -9.13 2.88 3.79
C VAL A 24 -10.21 2.93 2.72
N SER A 25 -10.57 4.13 2.25
CA SER A 25 -11.75 4.26 1.39
C SER A 25 -11.52 3.77 -0.04
N CYS A 26 -10.30 3.90 -0.58
CA CYS A 26 -10.02 3.47 -1.96
C CYS A 26 -9.45 2.05 -2.03
N LEU A 27 -8.45 1.72 -1.20
CA LEU A 27 -7.80 0.40 -1.22
C LEU A 27 -8.51 -0.65 -0.35
N GLY A 28 -9.42 -0.25 0.54
CA GLY A 28 -10.23 -1.16 1.34
C GLY A 28 -9.56 -1.63 2.64
N PHE A 29 -8.47 -0.98 3.08
CA PHE A 29 -7.91 -1.26 4.40
C PHE A 29 -8.90 -0.94 5.51
N SER A 30 -8.74 -1.62 6.64
CA SER A 30 -9.40 -1.28 7.90
C SER A 30 -8.40 -0.68 8.88
N ILE A 31 -8.87 0.21 9.75
CA ILE A 31 -8.06 0.72 10.86
C ILE A 31 -8.10 -0.33 11.97
N ALA A 32 -6.96 -0.98 12.23
CA ALA A 32 -6.83 -1.93 13.33
C ALA A 32 -6.80 -1.21 14.69
N TYR A 33 -6.06 -0.09 14.76
CA TYR A 33 -6.08 0.87 15.86
C TYR A 33 -5.40 2.16 15.43
N GLN A 34 -5.61 3.25 16.19
CA GLN A 34 -5.03 4.56 15.91
C GLN A 34 -4.67 5.28 17.21
N ARG A 35 -3.74 6.22 17.11
CA ARG A 35 -3.40 7.20 18.15
C ARG A 35 -3.52 8.58 17.52
N PRO A 36 -4.73 9.17 17.50
CA PRO A 36 -4.96 10.46 16.85
C PRO A 36 -4.09 11.58 17.42
N GLU A 37 -3.77 11.51 18.72
CA GLU A 37 -2.87 12.43 19.41
C GLU A 37 -1.43 12.41 18.88
N ASP A 38 -1.00 11.28 18.30
CA ASP A 38 0.32 11.09 17.69
C ASP A 38 0.28 11.20 16.15
N GLY A 39 -0.89 11.45 15.55
CA GLY A 39 -1.04 11.39 14.10
C GLY A 39 -0.73 10.01 13.51
N PHE A 40 -1.08 8.93 14.24
CA PHE A 40 -0.74 7.56 13.87
C PHE A 40 -1.96 6.68 13.59
N ALA A 41 -1.86 5.82 12.57
CA ALA A 41 -2.82 4.75 12.30
C ALA A 41 -2.12 3.44 11.92
N TYR A 42 -2.60 2.32 12.45
CA TYR A 42 -2.21 0.98 12.05
C TYR A 42 -3.32 0.36 11.22
N LEU A 43 -2.99 -0.05 9.99
CA LEU A 43 -3.95 -0.55 9.01
C LEU A 43 -3.80 -2.05 8.78
N ASP A 44 -4.90 -2.72 8.46
CA ASP A 44 -4.95 -4.12 8.06
C ASP A 44 -5.87 -4.33 6.84
N LEU A 45 -5.39 -5.11 5.87
CA LEU A 45 -6.15 -5.64 4.75
C LEU A 45 -5.90 -7.15 4.65
N ASN A 46 -6.78 -7.95 5.26
CA ASN A 46 -6.68 -9.42 5.26
C ASN A 46 -5.31 -9.93 5.71
N GLY A 47 -4.73 -9.29 6.74
CA GLY A 47 -3.40 -9.63 7.24
C GLY A 47 -2.25 -8.90 6.53
N ALA A 48 -2.46 -8.17 5.44
CA ALA A 48 -1.46 -7.22 4.96
C ALA A 48 -1.51 -5.95 5.82
N GLN A 49 -0.39 -5.58 6.44
CA GLN A 49 -0.36 -4.54 7.49
C GLN A 49 0.61 -3.42 7.14
N VAL A 50 0.18 -2.18 7.38
CA VAL A 50 0.94 -0.94 7.12
C VAL A 50 0.68 0.04 8.27
N MET A 51 1.70 0.75 8.71
CA MET A 51 1.54 1.89 9.63
C MET A 51 1.64 3.19 8.85
N LEU A 52 0.80 4.17 9.20
CA LEU A 52 0.88 5.53 8.73
C LEU A 52 1.18 6.44 9.93
N GLU A 53 2.18 7.31 9.79
CA GLU A 53 2.55 8.30 10.79
C GLU A 53 2.63 9.69 10.14
N GLN A 54 1.87 10.65 10.64
CA GLN A 54 1.92 12.02 10.11
C GLN A 54 3.25 12.67 10.46
N VAL A 55 3.87 13.35 9.49
CA VAL A 55 5.11 14.09 9.72
C VAL A 55 4.91 15.16 10.79
N ASP A 56 5.67 15.06 11.88
CA ASP A 56 5.74 16.04 12.97
C ASP A 56 7.22 16.31 13.33
N PRO A 57 7.73 17.53 13.06
CA PRO A 57 9.08 17.95 13.44
C PRO A 57 9.41 17.84 14.94
N HIS A 58 8.41 17.76 15.80
CA HIS A 58 8.57 17.71 17.26
C HIS A 58 8.52 16.28 17.83
N ALA A 59 8.10 15.29 17.05
CA ALA A 59 7.90 13.92 17.52
C ALA A 59 9.18 13.04 17.52
N GLY A 60 10.32 13.57 17.07
CA GLY A 60 11.59 12.82 17.06
C GLY A 60 11.59 11.64 16.09
N GLN A 61 10.87 11.78 14.96
CA GLN A 61 10.64 10.74 13.97
C GLN A 61 11.93 10.26 13.28
N TRP A 62 11.91 9.02 12.79
CA TRP A 62 13.08 8.34 12.23
C TRP A 62 13.41 8.78 10.81
N LEU A 63 13.94 9.98 10.67
CA LEU A 63 14.40 10.54 9.41
C LEU A 63 15.90 10.40 9.25
N THR A 64 16.33 9.65 8.24
CA THR A 64 17.75 9.56 7.85
C THR A 64 18.20 10.69 6.93
N ALA A 65 17.24 11.38 6.31
CA ALA A 65 17.43 12.55 5.44
C ALA A 65 16.13 13.38 5.39
N PRO A 66 16.17 14.64 4.91
CA PRO A 66 14.95 15.42 4.68
C PRO A 66 13.98 14.72 3.73
N LEU A 67 12.69 14.77 4.05
CA LEU A 67 11.63 14.22 3.20
C LEU A 67 11.45 15.08 1.93
N SER A 68 11.38 14.43 0.76
CA SER A 68 11.13 15.10 -0.52
C SER A 68 10.21 14.27 -1.41
N LYS A 69 9.05 14.82 -1.80
CA LYS A 69 8.07 14.10 -2.63
C LYS A 69 8.61 13.79 -4.04
N PRO A 70 8.20 12.67 -4.68
CA PRO A 70 7.41 11.59 -4.09
C PRO A 70 8.22 10.87 -3.00
N PHE A 71 7.57 10.51 -1.90
CA PHE A 71 8.17 9.69 -0.86
C PHE A 71 8.32 8.24 -1.33
N GLY A 72 9.15 7.45 -0.63
CA GLY A 72 9.34 6.04 -0.97
C GLY A 72 10.11 5.77 -2.28
N ARG A 73 10.97 6.70 -2.70
CA ARG A 73 11.77 6.53 -3.94
C ARG A 73 12.62 5.26 -3.85
N GLY A 74 12.47 4.38 -4.84
CA GLY A 74 13.23 3.12 -4.94
C GLY A 74 12.53 1.91 -4.32
N ILE A 75 11.35 2.06 -3.72
CA ILE A 75 10.55 0.94 -3.21
C ILE A 75 9.17 0.87 -3.86
N ASN A 76 8.56 -0.31 -3.81
CA ASN A 76 7.12 -0.49 -3.94
C ASN A 76 6.66 -1.48 -2.88
N LEU A 77 5.42 -1.33 -2.43
CA LEU A 77 4.78 -2.26 -1.51
C LEU A 77 3.89 -3.20 -2.31
N GLN A 78 4.31 -4.46 -2.45
CA GLN A 78 3.45 -5.48 -3.02
C GLN A 78 2.46 -5.98 -1.97
N ILE A 79 1.16 -5.93 -2.31
CA ILE A 79 0.06 -6.29 -1.44
C ILE A 79 -0.86 -7.23 -2.19
N ASP A 80 -0.98 -8.46 -1.68
CA ASP A 80 -1.91 -9.44 -2.25
C ASP A 80 -3.35 -9.10 -1.84
N VAL A 81 -4.24 -9.11 -2.82
CA VAL A 81 -5.67 -8.82 -2.65
C VAL A 81 -6.51 -9.89 -3.33
N VAL A 82 -7.75 -10.04 -2.87
CA VAL A 82 -8.68 -11.03 -3.42
C VAL A 82 -9.03 -10.72 -4.88
N ALA A 83 -9.22 -9.43 -5.21
CA ALA A 83 -9.51 -8.99 -6.57
C ALA A 83 -9.06 -7.55 -6.80
N VAL A 84 -8.41 -7.27 -7.93
CA VAL A 84 -7.97 -5.91 -8.25
C VAL A 84 -9.08 -5.04 -8.86
N ALA A 85 -10.04 -5.65 -9.55
CA ALA A 85 -11.05 -4.90 -10.32
C ALA A 85 -11.94 -3.96 -9.47
N PRO A 86 -12.44 -4.38 -8.28
CA PRO A 86 -13.20 -3.48 -7.42
C PRO A 86 -12.37 -2.27 -6.94
N ILE A 87 -11.10 -2.50 -6.61
CA ILE A 87 -10.18 -1.47 -6.12
C ILE A 87 -9.91 -0.43 -7.22
N ILE A 88 -9.69 -0.87 -8.46
CA ILE A 88 -9.54 0.04 -9.61
C ILE A 88 -10.81 0.89 -9.80
N GLY A 89 -11.99 0.30 -9.62
CA GLY A 89 -13.27 1.01 -9.66
C GLY A 89 -13.36 2.12 -8.61
N HIS A 90 -13.01 1.83 -7.35
CA HIS A 90 -13.00 2.82 -6.27
C HIS A 90 -11.98 3.93 -6.51
N LEU A 91 -10.75 3.58 -6.95
CA LEU A 91 -9.71 4.54 -7.29
C LEU A 91 -10.17 5.50 -8.40
N GLY A 92 -10.79 4.96 -9.45
CA GLY A 92 -11.33 5.77 -10.55
C GLY A 92 -12.44 6.72 -10.09
N GLN A 93 -13.35 6.27 -9.22
CA GLN A 93 -14.40 7.11 -8.64
C GLN A 93 -13.84 8.23 -7.75
N ALA A 94 -12.75 7.95 -7.04
CA ALA A 94 -12.05 8.91 -6.20
C ALA A 94 -11.06 9.81 -6.98
N GLY A 95 -10.90 9.61 -8.29
CA GLY A 95 -10.04 10.42 -9.16
C GLY A 95 -8.54 10.08 -9.12
N PHE A 96 -8.17 8.92 -8.57
CA PHE A 96 -6.78 8.45 -8.58
C PHE A 96 -6.45 7.77 -9.91
N SER A 97 -5.38 8.24 -10.56
CA SER A 97 -4.83 7.59 -11.75
C SER A 97 -3.89 6.45 -11.39
N LEU A 98 -3.90 5.39 -12.18
CA LEU A 98 -2.94 4.31 -12.05
C LEU A 98 -1.56 4.79 -12.53
N TYR A 99 -0.52 4.47 -11.77
CA TYR A 99 0.87 4.66 -12.19
C TYR A 99 1.26 3.64 -13.28
N ARG A 100 0.75 2.41 -13.13
CA ARG A 100 0.83 1.36 -14.15
C ARG A 100 -0.53 0.68 -14.26
N ASP A 101 -1.05 0.59 -15.48
CA ASP A 101 -2.32 -0.07 -15.78
C ASP A 101 -2.33 -1.54 -15.37
N CYS A 102 -3.54 -2.05 -15.14
CA CYS A 102 -3.75 -3.45 -14.78
C CYS A 102 -3.33 -4.39 -15.90
N GLN A 103 -2.47 -5.36 -15.59
CA GLN A 103 -1.94 -6.33 -16.53
C GLN A 103 -1.82 -7.71 -15.88
N ASP A 104 -2.12 -8.75 -16.66
CA ASP A 104 -1.79 -10.13 -16.29
C ASP A 104 -0.32 -10.37 -16.65
N THR A 105 0.51 -10.64 -15.65
CA THR A 105 1.95 -10.89 -15.80
C THR A 105 2.31 -12.26 -15.24
N TRP A 106 3.13 -12.99 -15.98
CA TRP A 106 3.66 -14.29 -15.57
C TRP A 106 5.16 -14.12 -15.30
N TYR A 107 5.55 -14.34 -14.05
CA TYR A 107 6.94 -14.22 -13.62
C TYR A 107 7.55 -15.59 -13.45
N ARG A 108 8.70 -15.83 -14.11
CA ARG A 108 9.50 -17.04 -13.90
C ARG A 108 9.98 -17.12 -12.45
N ALA A 109 9.58 -18.17 -11.75
CA ALA A 109 10.06 -18.55 -10.44
C ALA A 109 10.60 -19.98 -10.54
N ASP A 110 11.91 -20.12 -10.62
CA ASP A 110 12.56 -21.41 -10.85
C ASP A 110 12.03 -22.14 -12.10
N ASN A 111 11.34 -23.26 -11.93
CA ASN A 111 10.80 -24.12 -12.99
C ASN A 111 9.29 -23.90 -13.24
N VAL A 112 8.70 -22.91 -12.59
CA VAL A 112 7.30 -22.52 -12.78
C VAL A 112 7.20 -21.04 -13.15
N GLU A 113 6.05 -20.63 -13.67
CA GLU A 113 5.66 -19.23 -13.75
C GLU A 113 4.55 -18.97 -12.75
N VAL A 114 4.70 -17.90 -11.97
CA VAL A 114 3.68 -17.40 -11.04
C VAL A 114 2.90 -16.30 -11.75
N GLY A 115 1.60 -16.54 -11.94
CA GLY A 115 0.68 -15.59 -12.57
C GLY A 115 0.14 -14.59 -11.57
N GLN A 116 0.20 -13.31 -11.95
CA GLN A 116 -0.29 -12.20 -11.15
C GLN A 116 -1.07 -11.25 -12.05
N ARG A 117 -2.30 -10.91 -11.67
CA ARG A 117 -2.99 -9.75 -12.21
C ARG A 117 -2.68 -8.58 -11.30
N GLU A 118 -2.06 -7.54 -11.85
CA GLU A 118 -1.49 -6.48 -11.04
C GLU A 118 -1.59 -5.10 -11.67
N PHE A 119 -1.64 -4.09 -10.81
CA PHE A 119 -1.51 -2.68 -11.18
C PHE A 119 -0.69 -1.95 -10.12
N ILE A 120 -0.24 -0.73 -10.44
CA ILE A 120 0.47 0.12 -9.49
C ILE A 120 -0.24 1.47 -9.41
N VAL A 121 -0.42 1.98 -8.20
CA VAL A 121 -0.96 3.32 -7.92
C VAL A 121 -0.01 4.04 -6.95
N GLN A 122 0.02 5.38 -7.04
CA GLN A 122 0.70 6.21 -6.05
C GLN A 122 -0.28 6.67 -4.99
N ASP A 123 0.12 6.56 -3.73
CA ASP A 123 -0.61 7.19 -2.64
C ASP A 123 -0.41 8.73 -2.65
N PRO A 124 -1.10 9.50 -1.78
CA PRO A 124 -1.02 10.97 -1.77
C PRO A 124 0.38 11.57 -1.54
N ASP A 125 1.31 10.80 -0.96
CA ASP A 125 2.69 11.22 -0.72
C ASP A 125 3.68 10.68 -1.75
N GLY A 126 3.24 9.73 -2.59
CA GLY A 126 3.95 9.23 -3.75
C GLY A 126 4.48 7.80 -3.60
N TYR A 127 4.18 7.12 -2.49
CA TYR A 127 4.57 5.72 -2.29
C TYR A 127 3.90 4.84 -3.36
N LEU A 128 4.68 3.96 -3.98
CA LEU A 128 4.15 3.01 -4.95
C LEU A 128 3.51 1.83 -4.22
N VAL A 129 2.21 1.64 -4.45
CA VAL A 129 1.44 0.49 -3.94
C VAL A 129 1.11 -0.42 -5.12
N ARG A 130 1.64 -1.64 -5.11
CA ARG A 130 1.46 -2.68 -6.14
C ARG A 130 0.45 -3.70 -5.63
N LEU A 131 -0.75 -3.68 -6.20
CA LEU A 131 -1.86 -4.54 -5.79
C LEU A 131 -1.89 -5.78 -6.68
N VAL A 132 -1.92 -6.97 -6.08
CA VAL A 132 -1.75 -8.25 -6.78
C VAL A 132 -2.90 -9.20 -6.49
N GLU A 133 -3.59 -9.64 -7.54
CA GLU A 133 -4.50 -10.78 -7.52
C GLU A 133 -3.75 -12.01 -8.08
N ARG A 134 -3.74 -13.12 -7.34
CA ARG A 134 -3.00 -14.34 -7.71
C ARG A 134 -3.78 -15.15 -8.76
N LEU A 135 -3.14 -15.44 -9.90
CA LEU A 135 -3.72 -16.25 -10.99
C LEU A 135 -3.31 -17.74 -10.91
N GLY A 136 -2.45 -18.10 -9.96
CA GLY A 136 -1.91 -19.45 -9.78
C GLY A 136 -0.52 -19.63 -10.41
N GLU A 137 -0.14 -20.89 -10.62
CA GLU A 137 1.17 -21.28 -11.15
C GLU A 137 1.00 -22.18 -12.38
N ARG A 138 1.97 -22.12 -13.30
CA ARG A 138 2.07 -23.04 -14.46
C ARG A 138 3.50 -23.51 -14.69
N ALA A 139 3.66 -24.71 -15.25
CA ALA A 139 4.97 -25.20 -15.65
C ALA A 139 5.51 -24.43 -16.87
N ILE A 140 6.84 -24.33 -16.97
CA ILE A 140 7.56 -23.78 -18.13
C ILE A 140 7.81 -24.88 -19.16
#